data_AF-A0A7C7UMV7-F1
#
_entry.id   AF-A0A7C7UMV7-F1
#
_cell.length_a   1.000
_cell.length_b   1.000
_cell.length_c   1.000
_cell.angle_alpha   90.00
_cell.angle_beta   90.00
_cell.angle_gamma   90.00
#
_symmetry.space_group_name_H-M   'P 1'
#
loop_
_entity.id
_entity.type
_entity.pdbx_description
1 polymer ?
#
loop_
_entity_poly.entity_id
_entity_poly.type
_entity_poly.pdbx_seq_one_letter_code
_entity_poly.pdbx_strand_id
1 'polypeptide(L)' 'MKKKKHGKPRSATNETRRKGPKRHTTCSHCDTANPITAKFCMNCGEMLTN' A
#
# COMPACT_ATOMS: atom_id res chain seq x y z
N MET A 1 -19.68 29.27 32.79
CA MET A 1 -18.90 28.31 33.60
C MET A 1 -19.58 26.93 33.59
N LYS A 2 -18.99 25.89 32.98
CA LYS A 2 -19.28 24.47 33.28
C LYS A 2 -18.16 23.61 32.66
N LYS A 3 -17.18 23.26 33.48
CA LYS A 3 -16.07 22.37 33.12
C LYS A 3 -16.61 20.94 33.07
N LYS A 4 -16.51 20.26 31.93
CA LYS A 4 -16.55 18.80 31.88
C LYS A 4 -15.28 18.29 31.20
N LYS A 5 -14.27 18.08 32.04
CA LYS A 5 -13.07 17.31 31.73
C LYS A 5 -13.51 15.85 31.53
N HIS A 6 -13.66 15.41 30.28
CA HIS A 6 -13.75 13.99 29.96
C HIS A 6 -12.36 13.52 29.55
N GLY A 7 -11.60 13.06 30.54
CA GLY A 7 -10.48 12.18 30.25
C GLY A 7 -11.01 10.81 29.84
N LYS A 8 -10.52 10.28 28.74
CA LYS A 8 -10.49 8.84 28.52
C LYS A 8 -9.11 8.47 28.01
N PRO A 9 -8.35 7.65 28.76
CA PRO A 9 -7.02 7.24 28.39
C PRO A 9 -7.08 6.05 27.42
N ARG A 10 -5.90 5.71 26.90
CA ARG A 10 -5.46 4.45 26.28
C ARG A 10 -5.22 4.53 24.78
N SER A 11 -3.97 4.92 24.50
CA SER A 11 -3.07 4.28 23.55
C SER A 11 -3.45 2.85 23.11
N ALA A 12 -3.01 2.54 21.89
CA ALA A 12 -2.85 1.22 21.29
C ALA A 12 -4.03 0.69 20.47
N THR A 13 -4.13 1.16 19.23
CA THR A 13 -4.02 0.21 18.11
C THR A 13 -3.04 0.76 17.07
N ASN A 14 -1.81 0.27 17.15
CA ASN A 14 -0.88 0.27 16.02
C ASN A 14 -1.44 -0.75 15.00
N GLU A 15 -2.56 -0.41 14.35
CA GLU A 15 -3.30 -1.27 13.42
C GLU A 15 -2.83 -1.08 11.97
N THR A 16 -1.58 -0.70 11.75
CA THR A 16 -0.99 -0.92 10.44
C THR A 16 0.41 -1.44 10.67
N ARG A 17 0.51 -2.76 10.82
CA ARG A 17 1.72 -3.51 10.49
C ARG A 17 2.15 -3.05 9.10
N ARG A 18 3.02 -2.05 9.05
CA ARG A 18 3.49 -1.37 7.84
C ARG A 18 4.11 -2.43 6.95
N LYS A 19 3.34 -2.99 6.02
CA LYS A 19 3.94 -3.63 4.85
C LYS A 19 4.68 -2.48 4.19
N GLY A 20 6.01 -2.48 4.31
CA GLY A 20 6.86 -1.50 3.64
C GLY A 20 6.46 -1.35 2.18
N PRO A 21 6.75 -0.21 1.54
CA PRO A 21 6.22 0.11 0.22
C PRO A 21 6.54 -1.03 -0.74
N LYS A 22 5.54 -1.86 -1.01
CA LYS A 22 5.63 -2.92 -2.02
C LYS A 22 5.71 -2.14 -3.33
N ARG A 23 6.90 -2.10 -3.93
CA ARG A 23 7.10 -1.44 -5.21
C ARG A 23 6.43 -2.31 -6.26
N HIS A 24 5.40 -1.75 -6.87
CA HIS A 24 4.71 -2.33 -8.00
C HIS A 24 4.97 -1.43 -9.21
N THR A 25 5.13 -2.04 -10.37
CA THR A 25 5.19 -1.36 -11.65
C THR A 25 3.89 -1.64 -12.41
N THR A 26 3.35 -0.62 -13.05
CA THR A 26 2.15 -0.76 -13.86
C THR A 26 2.58 -1.10 -15.28
N CYS A 27 1.93 -2.08 -15.90
CA CYS A 27 2.18 -2.41 -17.30
C CYS A 27 1.64 -1.29 -18.21
N SER A 28 2.48 -0.68 -19.04
CA SER A 28 2.06 0.36 -19.98
C SER A 28 1.15 -0.14 -21.12
N HIS A 29 1.00 -1.45 -21.29
CA HIS A 29 0.18 -2.05 -22.34
C HIS A 29 -1.25 -2.39 -21.87
N CYS A 30 -1.41 -2.83 -20.62
CA CYS A 30 -2.71 -3.31 -20.11
C CYS A 30 -3.07 -2.78 -18.71
N ASP A 31 -2.32 -1.82 -18.19
CA ASP A 31 -2.52 -1.15 -16.90
C ASP A 31 -2.56 -2.09 -15.67
N THR A 32 -2.08 -3.32 -15.83
CA THR A 32 -2.03 -4.28 -14.74
C THR A 32 -0.92 -3.90 -13.76
N ALA A 33 -1.23 -3.93 -12.46
CA ALA A 33 -0.23 -3.77 -11.41
C ALA A 33 0.58 -5.07 -11.27
N ASN A 34 1.89 -4.98 -11.53
CA ASN A 34 2.82 -6.09 -11.44
C ASN A 34 3.86 -5.79 -10.35
N PRO A 35 4.45 -6.80 -9.69
CA PRO A 35 5.54 -6.56 -8.74
C PRO A 35 6.79 -6.06 -9.48
N ILE A 36 7.60 -5.19 -8.87
CA ILE A 36 8.84 -4.66 -9.49
C ILE A 36 9.87 -5.76 -9.84
N THR A 37 9.74 -6.94 -9.25
CA THR A 37 10.60 -8.11 -9.55
C THR A 37 10.14 -8.87 -10.80
N ALA A 38 8.94 -8.59 -11.33
CA ALA A 38 8.46 -9.23 -12.55
C ALA A 38 9.14 -8.61 -13.78
N LYS A 39 9.78 -9.46 -14.59
CA LYS A 39 10.35 -9.08 -15.90
C LYS A 39 9.28 -8.93 -16.98
N PHE A 40 8.14 -9.59 -16.80
CA PHE A 40 7.04 -9.65 -17.77
C PHE A 40 5.71 -9.44 -17.06
N CYS A 41 4.73 -8.87 -17.76
CA CYS A 41 3.40 -8.66 -17.23
C CYS A 41 2.69 -10.01 -17.04
N MET A 42 2.13 -10.22 -15.85
CA MET A 42 1.41 -11.44 -15.51
C MET A 42 0.03 -11.56 -16.18
N ASN A 43 -0.44 -10.48 -16.81
CA ASN A 43 -1.74 -10.44 -17.49
C ASN A 43 -1.60 -10.51 -19.02
N CYS A 44 -0.72 -9.70 -19.62
CA CYS A 44 -0.57 -9.65 -21.09
C CYS A 44 0.74 -10.22 -21.64
N GLY A 45 1.73 -10.54 -20.79
CA GLY A 45 3.03 -11.07 -21.22
C GLY A 45 4.05 -10.02 -21.69
N GLU A 46 3.68 -8.74 -21.72
CA GLU A 46 4.57 -7.65 -22.17
C GLU A 46 5.79 -7.48 -21.25
N MET A 47 6.94 -7.11 -21.81
CA MET A 47 8.15 -6.87 -21.01
C MET A 47 7.99 -5.61 -20.14
N LEU A 48 8.19 -5.76 -18.83
CA LEU A 48 8.14 -4.65 -17.89
C LEU A 48 9.53 -4.02 -17.82
N THR A 49 9.80 -3.14 -18.79
CA THR A 49 11.00 -2.30 -18.79
C THR A 49 10.75 -1.18 -17.80
N ASN A 50 11.23 -1.36 -16.57
CA ASN A 50 11.22 -0.32 -15.54
C ASN A 50 11.89 0.96 -16.03
#